data_AF-A2STC3-F1
#
_entry.id   AF-A2STC3-F1
#
_cell.length_a   1.000
_cell.length_b   1.000
_cell.length_c   1.000
_cell.angle_alpha   90.00
_cell.angle_beta   90.00
_cell.angle_gamma   90.00
#
_symmetry.space_group_name_H-M   'P 1'
#
loop_
_entity.id
_entity.type
_entity.pdbx_description
1 polymer ?
#
loop_
_entity_poly.entity_id
_entity_poly.type
_entity_poly.pdbx_seq_one_letter_code
_entity_poly.pdbx_strand_id
1 'polypeptide(L)'
;MSRMGDSHYDTLGVAENATPEMIKKAYVALVKEFHPDHAGESEDKQQEYNERLLEIMAAYEVLGNPETKAAYDAERADVPIFSTQPRGKKMSGMPTKSGDIETDYPISMTIAAYGKGKIPMKVAGEKVVIKVYPGVRRYRIANKGVPVEGKPRGDLYVNLKVIPEDNWEIDDATNDLICRLQIPPKIAEQGGVIPLTLLFNKTIKITVPAGVKTGDRFAPPEGKGLGVLSPKKKGNIIIEVEVAKKKGLFGLFG
;
A
#
# COMPACT_ATOMS: atom_id res chain seq x y z
N MET A 1 -12.77 -24.76 -0.21
CA MET A 1 -13.42 -23.79 0.70
C MET A 1 -12.39 -22.70 1.00
N SER A 2 -12.57 -21.51 0.41
CA SER A 2 -11.66 -20.36 0.62
C SER A 2 -11.83 -19.83 2.03
N ARG A 3 -10.73 -19.57 2.74
CA ARG A 3 -10.76 -18.87 4.04
C ARG A 3 -11.00 -17.38 3.76
N MET A 4 -11.91 -16.76 4.51
CA MET A 4 -12.11 -15.30 4.53
C MET A 4 -10.75 -14.58 4.61
N GLY A 5 -10.39 -13.78 3.59
CA GLY A 5 -9.17 -12.96 3.55
C GLY A 5 -8.13 -13.27 2.47
N ASP A 6 -8.45 -14.10 1.46
CA ASP A 6 -7.50 -14.45 0.39
C ASP A 6 -7.48 -13.46 -0.80
N SER A 7 -8.48 -12.57 -0.92
CA SER A 7 -8.60 -11.55 -1.97
C SER A 7 -9.31 -10.28 -1.48
N HIS A 8 -9.23 -9.17 -2.24
CA HIS A 8 -10.00 -7.95 -1.91
C HIS A 8 -11.51 -8.20 -1.92
N TYR A 9 -11.99 -9.13 -2.76
CA TYR A 9 -13.38 -9.57 -2.77
C TYR A 9 -13.76 -10.31 -1.48
N ASP A 10 -12.89 -11.22 -1.00
CA ASP A 10 -13.10 -11.91 0.28
C ASP A 10 -13.03 -10.95 1.48
N THR A 11 -12.15 -9.96 1.43
CA THR A 11 -12.03 -8.92 2.48
C THR A 11 -13.30 -8.11 2.60
N LEU A 12 -13.93 -7.77 1.47
CA LEU A 12 -15.22 -7.07 1.43
C LEU A 12 -16.43 -8.03 1.55
N GLY A 13 -16.22 -9.35 1.53
CA GLY A 13 -17.31 -10.33 1.58
C GLY A 13 -18.23 -10.32 0.36
N VAL A 14 -17.71 -9.96 -0.82
CA VAL A 14 -18.48 -9.85 -2.07
C VAL A 14 -17.98 -10.86 -3.12
N ALA A 15 -18.83 -11.21 -4.08
CA ALA A 15 -18.45 -12.07 -5.20
C ALA A 15 -17.54 -11.32 -6.21
N GLU A 16 -16.73 -12.04 -6.98
CA GLU A 16 -15.79 -11.46 -7.97
C GLU A 16 -16.51 -10.70 -9.10
N ASN A 17 -17.75 -11.07 -9.41
CA ASN A 17 -18.61 -10.37 -10.36
C ASN A 17 -19.47 -9.27 -9.71
N ALA A 18 -19.20 -8.88 -8.46
CA ALA A 18 -19.98 -7.86 -7.77
C ALA A 18 -19.95 -6.52 -8.52
N THR A 19 -21.10 -5.86 -8.58
CA THR A 19 -21.22 -4.53 -9.17
C THR A 19 -20.57 -3.47 -8.26
N PRO A 20 -20.20 -2.30 -8.79
CA PRO A 20 -19.65 -1.21 -7.97
C PRO A 20 -20.57 -0.82 -6.79
N GLU A 21 -21.88 -0.92 -6.98
CA GLU A 21 -22.89 -0.66 -5.95
C GLU A 21 -22.84 -1.69 -4.82
N MET A 22 -22.68 -2.98 -5.15
CA MET A 22 -22.52 -4.05 -4.16
C MET A 22 -21.22 -3.91 -3.38
N ILE A 23 -20.12 -3.58 -4.07
CA ILE A 23 -18.80 -3.33 -3.47
C ILE A 23 -18.87 -2.15 -2.48
N LYS A 24 -19.46 -1.03 -2.91
CA LYS A 24 -19.67 0.15 -2.05
C LYS A 24 -20.58 -0.14 -0.86
N LYS A 25 -21.66 -0.88 -1.07
CA LYS A 25 -22.58 -1.27 0.01
C LYS A 25 -21.88 -2.14 1.06
N ALA A 26 -21.07 -3.11 0.63
CA ALA A 26 -20.31 -3.96 1.53
C ALA A 26 -19.25 -3.17 2.31
N TYR A 27 -18.52 -2.28 1.64
CA TYR A 27 -17.58 -1.37 2.29
C TYR A 27 -18.25 -0.51 3.38
N VAL A 28 -19.39 0.12 3.09
CA VAL A 28 -20.11 0.96 4.07
C VAL A 28 -20.59 0.13 5.27
N ALA A 29 -21.08 -1.09 5.03
CA ALA A 29 -21.51 -1.99 6.10
C ALA A 29 -20.34 -2.36 7.04
N LEU A 30 -19.20 -2.73 6.46
CA LEU A 30 -18.00 -3.11 7.20
C LEU A 30 -17.37 -1.93 7.95
N VAL A 31 -17.33 -0.73 7.37
CA VAL A 31 -16.84 0.47 8.07
C VAL A 31 -17.73 0.82 9.27
N LYS A 32 -19.05 0.64 9.14
CA LYS A 32 -19.98 0.84 10.26
C LYS A 32 -19.75 -0.20 11.35
N GLU A 33 -19.52 -1.46 10.99
CA GLU A 33 -19.26 -2.55 11.93
C GLU A 33 -17.94 -2.37 12.69
N PHE A 34 -16.88 -1.98 12.00
CA PHE A 34 -15.54 -1.83 12.58
C PHE A 34 -15.21 -0.39 13.03
N HIS A 35 -16.21 0.49 13.17
CA HIS A 35 -15.98 1.87 13.65
C HIS A 35 -15.36 1.85 15.07
N PRO A 36 -14.39 2.72 15.39
CA PRO A 36 -13.71 2.73 16.70
C PRO A 36 -14.68 2.89 17.88
N ASP A 37 -15.80 3.58 17.71
CA ASP A 37 -16.85 3.70 18.74
C ASP A 37 -17.45 2.34 19.17
N HIS A 38 -17.39 1.32 18.30
CA HIS A 38 -17.84 -0.04 18.62
C HIS A 38 -16.76 -0.86 19.36
N ALA A 39 -15.49 -0.45 19.34
CA ALA A 39 -14.38 -1.16 19.96
C ALA A 39 -14.32 -0.96 21.50
N GLY A 40 -15.01 0.06 22.03
CA GLY A 40 -14.95 0.44 23.44
C GLY A 40 -13.57 0.97 23.86
N GLU A 41 -13.28 0.96 25.16
CA GLU A 41 -12.02 1.52 25.71
C GLU A 41 -10.83 0.55 25.69
N SER A 42 -11.02 -0.69 25.22
CA SER A 42 -9.94 -1.68 25.16
C SER A 42 -8.97 -1.33 24.03
N GLU A 43 -7.71 -1.08 24.38
CA GLU A 43 -6.64 -0.82 23.40
C GLU A 43 -6.48 -1.96 22.38
N ASP A 44 -6.53 -3.22 22.85
CA ASP A 44 -6.43 -4.40 21.98
C ASP A 44 -7.58 -4.46 20.96
N LYS A 45 -8.82 -4.17 21.39
CA LYS A 45 -9.98 -4.13 20.49
C LYS A 45 -9.93 -2.94 19.54
N GLN A 46 -9.53 -1.77 20.01
CA GLN A 46 -9.35 -0.60 19.15
C GLN A 46 -8.30 -0.88 18.07
N GLN A 47 -7.24 -1.59 18.43
CA GLN A 47 -6.20 -1.99 17.50
C GLN A 47 -6.71 -3.03 16.50
N GLU A 48 -7.43 -4.07 16.93
CA GLU A 48 -8.04 -5.06 16.03
C GLU A 48 -9.00 -4.41 15.04
N TYR A 49 -9.88 -3.51 15.53
CA TYR A 49 -10.84 -2.79 14.70
C TYR A 49 -10.13 -1.90 13.69
N ASN A 50 -9.08 -1.18 14.12
CA ASN A 50 -8.27 -0.37 13.22
C ASN A 50 -7.58 -1.22 12.16
N GLU A 51 -6.95 -2.34 12.52
CA GLU A 51 -6.32 -3.25 11.56
C GLU A 51 -7.33 -3.80 10.55
N ARG A 52 -8.51 -4.20 11.02
CA ARG A 52 -9.55 -4.73 10.13
C ARG A 52 -10.12 -3.66 9.20
N LEU A 53 -10.34 -2.46 9.73
CA LEU A 53 -10.84 -1.31 8.99
C LEU A 53 -9.82 -0.84 7.93
N LEU A 54 -8.52 -0.94 8.22
CA LEU A 54 -7.45 -0.72 7.23
C LEU A 54 -7.50 -1.75 6.10
N GLU A 55 -7.68 -3.04 6.40
CA GLU A 55 -7.82 -4.09 5.38
C GLU A 55 -9.05 -3.85 4.48
N ILE A 56 -10.19 -3.49 5.09
CA ILE A 56 -11.44 -3.17 4.39
C ILE A 56 -11.25 -1.96 3.46
N MET A 57 -10.57 -0.92 3.93
CA MET A 57 -10.29 0.28 3.15
C MET A 57 -9.36 0.00 1.96
N ALA A 58 -8.27 -0.73 2.19
CA ALA A 58 -7.36 -1.13 1.10
C ALA A 58 -8.08 -1.97 0.03
N ALA A 59 -9.00 -2.85 0.43
CA ALA A 59 -9.79 -3.62 -0.53
C ALA A 59 -10.77 -2.76 -1.34
N TYR A 60 -11.39 -1.76 -0.70
CA TYR A 60 -12.30 -0.84 -1.39
C TYR A 60 -11.56 0.13 -2.32
N GLU A 61 -10.34 0.54 -2.00
CA GLU A 61 -9.52 1.36 -2.89
C GLU A 61 -9.26 0.68 -4.24
N VAL A 62 -8.99 -0.62 -4.19
CA VAL A 62 -8.74 -1.43 -5.39
C VAL A 62 -10.04 -1.78 -6.12
N LEU A 63 -11.11 -2.14 -5.41
CA LEU A 63 -12.35 -2.62 -6.04
C LEU A 63 -13.40 -1.53 -6.32
N GLY A 64 -13.31 -0.39 -5.64
CA GLY A 64 -14.33 0.67 -5.67
C GLY A 64 -14.29 1.55 -6.90
N ASN A 65 -13.13 1.65 -7.57
CA ASN A 65 -13.00 2.36 -8.84
C ASN A 65 -13.00 1.36 -10.02
N PRO A 66 -13.81 1.56 -11.07
CA PRO A 66 -13.87 0.64 -12.21
C PRO A 66 -12.53 0.39 -12.91
N GLU A 67 -11.66 1.39 -13.01
CA GLU A 67 -10.35 1.28 -13.66
C GLU A 67 -9.37 0.48 -12.80
N THR A 68 -9.29 0.76 -11.50
CA THR A 68 -8.41 0.00 -10.57
C THR A 68 -8.92 -1.42 -10.35
N LYS A 69 -10.25 -1.60 -10.33
CA LYS A 69 -10.90 -2.93 -10.31
C LYS A 69 -10.61 -3.69 -11.58
N ALA A 70 -10.73 -3.06 -12.75
CA ALA A 70 -10.41 -3.69 -14.03
C ALA A 70 -8.92 -4.03 -14.13
N ALA A 71 -8.03 -3.17 -13.63
CA ALA A 71 -6.60 -3.48 -13.54
C ALA A 71 -6.33 -4.67 -12.61
N TYR A 72 -6.96 -4.70 -11.43
CA TYR A 72 -6.87 -5.82 -10.49
C TYR A 72 -7.45 -7.12 -11.04
N ASP A 73 -8.59 -7.05 -11.73
CA ASP A 73 -9.24 -8.19 -12.37
C ASP A 73 -8.42 -8.65 -13.59
N ALA A 74 -7.84 -7.73 -14.36
CA ALA A 74 -6.93 -8.03 -15.46
C ALA A 74 -5.63 -8.66 -14.96
N GLU A 75 -5.02 -8.17 -13.89
CA GLU A 75 -3.85 -8.83 -13.26
C GLU A 75 -4.19 -10.24 -12.73
N ARG A 76 -5.45 -10.47 -12.32
CA ARG A 76 -5.94 -11.77 -11.87
C ARG A 76 -6.31 -12.71 -13.01
N ALA A 77 -6.88 -12.18 -14.10
CA ALA A 77 -7.37 -12.92 -15.27
C ALA A 77 -6.29 -13.14 -16.33
N ASP A 78 -5.40 -12.17 -16.48
CA ASP A 78 -4.32 -12.08 -17.45
C ASP A 78 -3.02 -11.97 -16.66
N VAL A 79 -2.40 -13.12 -16.39
CA VAL A 79 -1.04 -13.09 -15.86
C VAL A 79 -0.16 -12.55 -16.99
N PRO A 80 0.40 -11.33 -16.88
CA PRO A 80 1.05 -10.69 -18.02
C PRO A 80 2.12 -11.65 -18.56
N ILE A 81 1.94 -12.07 -19.80
CA ILE A 81 3.02 -12.65 -20.58
C ILE A 81 3.98 -11.47 -20.78
N PHE A 82 5.03 -11.37 -19.97
CA PHE A 82 6.15 -10.52 -20.30
C PHE A 82 6.81 -11.12 -21.56
N SER A 83 6.30 -10.71 -22.72
CA SER A 83 6.96 -10.89 -24.00
C SER A 83 8.19 -10.00 -23.97
N THR A 84 9.35 -10.62 -23.96
CA THR A 84 10.63 -9.98 -24.26
C THR A 84 10.54 -9.27 -25.61
N GLN A 85 10.51 -7.94 -25.63
CA GLN A 85 11.05 -7.20 -26.76
C GLN A 85 11.91 -6.01 -26.33
N PRO A 86 12.98 -5.72 -27.09
CA PRO A 86 14.16 -5.07 -26.58
C PRO A 86 14.13 -3.57 -26.90
N ARG A 87 14.28 -2.73 -25.88
CA ARG A 87 14.77 -1.36 -26.08
C ARG A 87 15.95 -1.11 -25.15
N GLY A 88 17.06 -0.76 -25.78
CA GLY A 88 18.39 -0.68 -25.19
C GLY A 88 18.45 0.11 -23.89
N LYS A 89 18.48 -0.62 -22.78
CA LYS A 89 19.14 -0.26 -21.52
C LYS A 89 19.30 -1.58 -20.75
N LYS A 90 20.53 -1.87 -20.31
CA LYS A 90 21.00 -3.18 -19.82
C LYS A 90 19.92 -3.93 -19.00
N MET A 91 19.40 -5.02 -19.59
CA MET A 91 18.39 -5.90 -19.01
C MET A 91 19.01 -6.76 -17.91
N SER A 92 18.51 -6.66 -16.68
CA SER A 92 18.79 -7.58 -15.58
C SER A 92 17.74 -8.68 -15.59
N GLY A 93 18.09 -9.86 -16.10
CA GLY A 93 17.20 -11.02 -16.21
C GLY A 93 17.85 -12.23 -16.88
N MET A 94 19.17 -12.38 -16.78
CA MET A 94 19.87 -13.53 -17.32
C MET A 94 19.82 -14.70 -16.33
N PRO A 95 19.40 -15.91 -16.73
CA PRO A 95 19.48 -17.09 -15.89
C PRO A 95 20.94 -17.34 -15.49
N THR A 96 21.16 -17.55 -14.20
CA THR A 96 22.46 -18.04 -13.70
C THR A 96 22.65 -19.50 -14.13
N LYS A 97 23.87 -20.04 -14.04
CA LYS A 97 24.18 -21.46 -14.32
C LYS A 97 23.35 -22.47 -13.51
N SER A 98 22.57 -22.02 -12.52
CA SER A 98 21.67 -22.80 -11.65
C SER A 98 20.20 -22.77 -12.08
N GLY A 99 19.80 -21.97 -13.07
CA GLY A 99 18.39 -21.82 -13.44
C GLY A 99 17.59 -20.90 -12.52
N ASP A 100 18.26 -20.13 -11.65
CA ASP A 100 17.59 -19.13 -10.83
C ASP A 100 17.15 -17.94 -11.70
N ILE A 101 16.02 -17.34 -11.33
CA ILE A 101 15.49 -16.13 -11.96
C ILE A 101 15.35 -15.06 -10.89
N GLU A 102 15.71 -13.83 -11.24
CA GLU A 102 15.39 -12.65 -10.46
C GLU A 102 14.52 -11.70 -11.28
N THR A 103 13.44 -11.21 -10.69
CA THR A 103 12.49 -10.30 -11.36
C THR A 103 12.01 -9.22 -10.39
N ASP A 104 11.75 -8.04 -10.95
CA ASP A 104 11.19 -6.91 -10.22
C ASP A 104 9.68 -6.85 -10.45
N TYR A 105 8.89 -6.66 -9.39
CA TYR A 105 7.44 -6.53 -9.47
C TYR A 105 6.98 -5.21 -8.82
N PRO A 106 6.36 -4.29 -9.58
CA PRO A 106 5.89 -3.03 -9.02
C PRO A 106 4.66 -3.23 -8.11
N ILE A 107 4.61 -2.57 -6.96
CA ILE A 107 3.47 -2.58 -6.04
C ILE A 107 3.13 -1.16 -5.60
N SER A 108 1.85 -0.88 -5.31
CA SER A 108 1.48 0.42 -4.71
C SER A 108 2.04 0.58 -3.29
N MET A 109 2.09 1.83 -2.81
CA MET A 109 2.54 2.11 -1.46
C MET A 109 1.57 1.56 -0.42
N THR A 110 0.26 1.60 -0.69
CA THR A 110 -0.76 0.97 0.17
C THR A 110 -0.52 -0.52 0.35
N ILE A 111 -0.22 -1.27 -0.72
CA ILE A 111 0.07 -2.71 -0.61
C ILE A 111 1.38 -2.94 0.16
N ALA A 112 2.39 -2.13 -0.10
CA ALA A 112 3.68 -2.18 0.58
C ALA A 112 3.58 -1.94 2.11
N ALA A 113 2.69 -1.03 2.52
CA ALA A 113 2.55 -0.58 3.90
C ALA A 113 1.50 -1.36 4.70
N TYR A 114 0.41 -1.77 4.06
CA TYR A 114 -0.77 -2.34 4.74
C TYR A 114 -1.25 -3.66 4.15
N GLY A 115 -0.85 -3.97 2.92
CA GLY A 115 -1.39 -5.08 2.15
C GLY A 115 -1.02 -6.46 2.70
N LYS A 116 -2.03 -7.32 2.87
CA LYS A 116 -1.90 -8.78 2.91
C LYS A 116 -2.39 -9.36 1.59
N GLY A 117 -1.82 -8.89 0.47
CA GLY A 117 -2.25 -9.27 -0.89
C GLY A 117 -1.62 -10.57 -1.38
N LYS A 118 -2.23 -11.22 -2.36
CA LYS A 118 -1.61 -12.28 -3.16
C LYS A 118 -1.31 -11.73 -4.54
N ILE A 119 -0.05 -11.77 -4.95
CA ILE A 119 0.39 -11.40 -6.30
C ILE A 119 0.48 -12.69 -7.13
N PRO A 120 -0.46 -12.96 -8.04
CA PRO A 120 -0.29 -14.00 -9.04
C PRO A 120 0.75 -13.55 -10.07
N MET A 121 1.62 -14.45 -10.48
CA MET A 121 2.57 -14.25 -11.56
C MET A 121 2.81 -15.55 -12.30
N LYS A 122 3.34 -15.48 -13.52
CA LYS A 122 3.60 -16.64 -14.37
C LYS A 122 5.08 -16.67 -14.66
N VAL A 123 5.73 -17.76 -14.25
CA VAL A 123 7.16 -17.94 -14.41
C VAL A 123 7.39 -19.25 -15.14
N ALA A 124 8.07 -19.17 -16.28
CA ALA A 124 8.32 -20.31 -17.17
C ALA A 124 7.03 -21.11 -17.51
N GLY A 125 5.92 -20.41 -17.74
CA GLY A 125 4.63 -21.04 -18.06
C GLY A 125 3.79 -21.48 -16.86
N GLU A 126 4.35 -21.47 -15.64
CA GLU A 126 3.68 -21.93 -14.43
C GLU A 126 3.14 -20.76 -13.59
N LYS A 127 1.93 -20.90 -13.06
CA LYS A 127 1.34 -19.92 -12.14
C LYS A 127 2.01 -20.03 -10.76
N VAL A 128 2.55 -18.93 -10.28
CA VAL A 128 3.13 -18.75 -8.95
C VAL A 128 2.31 -17.67 -8.25
N VAL A 129 1.98 -17.87 -6.97
CA VAL A 129 1.24 -16.88 -6.18
C VAL A 129 2.08 -16.52 -4.96
N ILE A 130 2.44 -15.25 -4.84
CA ILE A 130 3.22 -14.74 -3.70
C ILE A 130 2.26 -14.07 -2.73
N LYS A 131 2.25 -14.52 -1.48
CA LYS A 131 1.59 -13.79 -0.41
C LYS A 131 2.50 -12.66 0.06
N VAL A 132 2.08 -11.43 -0.24
CA VAL A 132 2.75 -10.21 0.17
C VAL A 132 2.44 -9.93 1.63
N TYR A 133 3.46 -9.55 2.37
CA TYR A 133 3.41 -9.13 3.75
C TYR A 133 3.96 -7.71 3.83
N PRO A 134 3.35 -6.83 4.64
CA PRO A 134 3.82 -5.47 4.77
C PRO A 134 5.30 -5.37 5.18
N GLY A 135 6.03 -4.46 4.55
CA GLY A 135 7.45 -4.24 4.79
C GLY A 135 8.39 -5.29 4.20
N VAL A 136 7.89 -6.34 3.55
CA VAL A 136 8.75 -7.33 2.86
C VAL A 136 9.02 -6.88 1.44
N ARG A 137 10.29 -6.64 1.10
CA ARG A 137 10.72 -6.17 -0.22
C ARG A 137 11.22 -7.27 -1.15
N ARG A 138 11.57 -8.45 -0.62
CA ARG A 138 12.14 -9.54 -1.41
C ARG A 138 11.57 -10.88 -1.00
N TYR A 139 11.17 -11.67 -2.00
CA TYR A 139 10.67 -13.02 -1.84
C TYR A 139 11.58 -14.00 -2.56
N ARG A 140 11.81 -15.16 -1.93
CA ARG A 140 12.40 -16.34 -2.57
C ARG A 140 11.34 -17.43 -2.64
N ILE A 141 11.12 -17.98 -3.81
CA ILE A 141 10.19 -19.07 -4.05
C ILE A 141 11.01 -20.25 -4.58
N ALA A 142 11.17 -21.25 -3.72
CA ALA A 142 12.02 -22.40 -3.99
C ALA A 142 11.53 -23.20 -5.20
N ASN A 143 12.46 -23.66 -6.05
CA ASN A 143 12.19 -24.49 -7.23
C ASN A 143 11.22 -23.87 -8.26
N LYS A 144 11.09 -22.54 -8.30
CA LYS A 144 10.24 -21.81 -9.27
C LYS A 144 11.01 -21.01 -10.33
N GLY A 145 12.32 -21.23 -10.46
CA GLY A 145 13.16 -20.70 -11.53
C GLY A 145 12.94 -21.40 -12.89
N VAL A 146 13.89 -21.25 -13.82
CA VAL A 146 13.84 -21.90 -15.13
C VAL A 146 14.35 -23.34 -15.01
N PRO A 147 13.67 -24.33 -15.62
CA PRO A 147 14.24 -25.66 -15.76
C PRO A 147 15.52 -25.61 -16.63
N VAL A 148 16.60 -26.23 -16.15
CA VAL A 148 17.85 -26.38 -16.90
C VAL A 148 18.07 -27.87 -17.12
N GLU A 149 18.39 -28.26 -18.34
CA GLU A 149 18.59 -29.67 -18.70
C GLU A 149 19.69 -30.30 -17.82
N GLY A 150 19.38 -31.48 -17.25
CA GLY A 150 20.29 -32.21 -16.38
C GLY A 150 20.52 -31.60 -14.99
N LYS A 151 19.77 -30.57 -14.58
CA LYS A 151 19.91 -29.94 -13.25
C LYS A 151 18.56 -29.79 -12.52
N PRO A 152 18.57 -29.75 -11.18
CA PRO A 152 17.41 -29.31 -10.41
C PRO A 152 16.96 -27.92 -10.84
N ARG A 153 15.66 -27.66 -10.75
CA ARG A 153 15.08 -26.35 -11.07
C ARG A 153 15.57 -25.31 -10.07
N GLY A 154 16.02 -24.16 -10.56
CA GLY A 154 16.44 -23.06 -9.70
C GLY A 154 15.30 -22.39 -8.96
N ASP A 155 15.60 -21.33 -8.22
CA ASP A 155 14.67 -20.54 -7.43
C ASP A 155 14.21 -19.29 -8.17
N LEU A 156 13.04 -18.78 -7.78
CA LEU A 156 12.56 -17.48 -8.19
C LEU A 156 12.80 -16.47 -7.07
N TYR A 157 13.50 -15.39 -7.38
CA TYR A 157 13.66 -14.21 -6.54
C TYR A 157 12.78 -13.10 -7.09
N VAL A 158 11.89 -12.56 -6.26
CA VAL A 158 11.04 -11.43 -6.62
C VAL A 158 11.38 -10.25 -5.74
N ASN A 159 11.80 -9.16 -6.36
CA ASN A 159 12.04 -7.88 -5.70
C ASN A 159 10.82 -6.99 -5.90
N LEU A 160 10.10 -6.69 -4.82
CA LEU A 160 8.97 -5.77 -4.87
C LEU A 160 9.50 -4.33 -4.97
N LYS A 161 9.08 -3.63 -6.03
CA LYS A 161 9.40 -2.23 -6.26
C LYS A 161 8.20 -1.38 -5.87
N VAL A 162 8.30 -0.64 -4.76
CA VAL A 162 7.23 0.27 -4.38
C VAL A 162 7.16 1.39 -5.41
N ILE A 163 5.99 1.56 -6.01
CA ILE A 163 5.69 2.69 -6.88
C ILE A 163 5.64 3.93 -5.98
N PRO A 164 6.46 4.95 -6.23
CA PRO A 164 6.39 6.20 -5.47
C PRO A 164 5.01 6.84 -5.63
N GLU A 165 4.43 7.26 -4.51
CA GLU A 165 3.19 8.04 -4.49
C GLU A 165 3.51 9.48 -4.08
N ASP A 166 2.74 10.44 -4.60
CA ASP A 166 2.96 11.85 -4.32
C ASP A 166 2.84 12.13 -2.81
N ASN A 167 3.83 12.84 -2.27
CA ASN A 167 3.92 13.23 -0.86
C ASN A 167 4.14 12.11 0.16
N TRP A 168 4.23 10.85 -0.25
CA TRP A 168 4.43 9.74 0.67
C TRP A 168 5.74 9.00 0.41
N GLU A 169 6.34 8.50 1.48
CA GLU A 169 7.55 7.70 1.45
C GLU A 169 7.51 6.64 2.57
N ILE A 170 8.11 5.48 2.31
CA ILE A 170 8.29 4.44 3.32
C ILE A 170 9.74 4.49 3.83
N ASP A 171 9.91 4.69 5.12
CA ASP A 171 11.18 4.45 5.79
C ASP A 171 11.27 2.96 6.19
N ASP A 172 11.93 2.16 5.35
CA ASP A 172 12.09 0.71 5.58
C ASP A 172 12.95 0.39 6.84
N ALA A 173 13.71 1.34 7.39
CA ALA A 173 14.49 1.13 8.61
C ALA A 173 13.63 1.31 9.87
N THR A 174 12.72 2.27 9.86
CA THR A 174 11.84 2.54 11.01
C THR A 174 10.48 1.87 10.89
N ASN A 175 10.07 1.44 9.70
CA ASN A 175 8.71 1.10 9.29
C ASN A 175 7.75 2.31 9.30
N ASP A 176 8.27 3.53 9.37
CA ASP A 176 7.42 4.72 9.36
C ASP A 176 6.97 5.08 7.94
N LEU A 177 5.83 5.75 7.86
CA LEU A 177 5.36 6.41 6.64
C LEU A 177 5.59 7.90 6.77
N ILE A 178 6.43 8.44 5.90
CA ILE A 178 6.75 9.85 5.86
C ILE A 178 5.79 10.53 4.90
N CYS A 179 4.98 11.46 5.40
CA CYS A 179 4.10 12.30 4.61
C CYS A 179 4.65 13.73 4.55
N ARG A 180 5.00 14.19 3.35
CA ARG A 180 5.34 15.58 3.07
C ARG A 180 4.05 16.40 2.99
N LEU A 181 3.78 17.18 4.03
CA LEU A 181 2.50 17.88 4.16
C LEU A 181 2.69 19.39 4.08
N GLN A 182 1.86 20.01 3.23
CA GLN A 182 1.81 21.46 3.12
C GLN A 182 1.04 22.07 4.29
N ILE A 183 1.74 22.81 5.15
CA ILE A 183 1.17 23.44 6.34
C ILE A 183 0.92 24.92 6.06
N PRO A 184 -0.31 25.45 6.27
CA PRO A 184 -0.58 26.88 6.14
C PRO A 184 0.29 27.70 7.11
N PRO A 185 0.85 28.86 6.70
CA PRO A 185 1.72 29.68 7.56
C PRO A 185 1.14 29.99 8.95
N LYS A 186 -0.17 30.27 9.02
CA LYS A 186 -0.85 30.55 10.29
C LYS A 186 -0.82 29.34 11.23
N ILE A 187 -1.06 28.13 10.71
CA ILE A 187 -1.03 26.89 11.50
C ILE A 187 0.41 26.55 11.87
N ALA A 188 1.37 26.80 10.98
CA ALA A 188 2.78 26.60 11.28
C ALA A 188 3.23 27.50 12.45
N GLU A 189 2.77 28.76 12.51
CA GLU A 189 3.09 29.71 13.57
C GLU A 189 2.35 29.39 14.89
N GLN A 190 1.03 29.16 14.83
CA GLN A 190 0.16 29.10 16.01
C GLN A 190 -0.15 27.69 16.50
N GLY A 191 0.19 26.68 15.70
CA GLY A 191 -0.32 25.32 15.86
C GLY A 191 -1.79 25.21 15.44
N GLY A 192 -2.31 23.99 15.44
CA GLY A 192 -3.72 23.75 15.15
C GLY A 192 -4.00 22.35 14.64
N VAL A 193 -5.17 22.17 14.05
CA VAL A 193 -5.61 20.87 13.53
C VAL A 193 -5.86 21.00 12.03
N ILE A 194 -5.30 20.10 11.23
CA ILE A 194 -5.50 20.05 9.78
C ILE A 194 -5.92 18.65 9.33
N PRO A 195 -6.70 18.53 8.24
CA PRO A 195 -6.99 17.24 7.64
C PRO A 195 -5.75 16.67 6.93
N LEU A 196 -5.49 15.39 7.14
CA LEU A 196 -4.50 14.59 6.41
C LEU A 196 -5.23 13.45 5.70
N THR A 197 -5.09 13.37 4.38
CA THR A 197 -5.55 12.22 3.60
C THR A 197 -4.47 11.15 3.61
N LEU A 198 -4.77 10.00 4.20
CA LEU A 198 -3.91 8.83 4.28
C LEU A 198 -3.82 8.11 2.92
N LEU A 199 -2.84 7.21 2.77
CA LEU A 199 -2.61 6.42 1.55
C LEU A 199 -3.87 5.70 1.04
N PHE A 200 -4.75 5.25 1.95
CA PHE A 200 -6.00 4.56 1.61
C PHE A 200 -7.21 5.52 1.48
N ASN A 201 -6.95 6.78 1.13
CA ASN A 201 -7.95 7.83 0.90
C ASN A 201 -8.90 8.15 2.08
N LYS A 202 -8.52 7.78 3.31
CA LYS A 202 -9.22 8.25 4.53
C LYS A 202 -8.62 9.56 4.99
N THR A 203 -9.46 10.54 5.28
CA THR A 203 -9.03 11.77 5.95
C THR A 203 -9.08 11.61 7.47
N ILE A 204 -7.96 11.83 8.14
CA ILE A 204 -7.88 11.99 9.60
C ILE A 204 -7.58 13.45 9.93
N LYS A 205 -7.92 13.89 11.14
CA LYS A 205 -7.49 15.19 11.66
C LYS A 205 -6.21 14.98 12.43
N ILE A 206 -5.15 15.72 12.07
CA ILE A 206 -3.87 15.66 12.79
C ILE A 206 -3.61 16.96 13.52
N THR A 207 -2.99 16.85 14.69
CA THR A 207 -2.56 18.00 15.47
C THR A 207 -1.16 18.44 15.06
N VAL A 208 -1.03 19.70 14.63
CA VAL A 208 0.23 20.34 14.25
C VAL A 208 0.74 21.19 15.43
N PRO A 209 1.98 20.97 15.90
CA PRO A 209 2.61 21.80 16.93
C PRO A 209 2.78 23.25 16.47
N ALA A 210 2.77 24.19 17.41
CA ALA A 210 3.08 25.59 17.12
C ALA A 210 4.57 25.79 16.86
N GLY A 211 4.91 26.68 15.93
CA GLY A 211 6.29 27.06 15.60
C GLY A 211 7.03 26.10 14.64
N VAL A 212 6.32 25.20 13.95
CA VAL A 212 6.93 24.29 12.97
C VAL A 212 7.42 25.05 11.73
N LYS A 213 8.54 24.59 11.16
CA LYS A 213 9.22 25.17 10.00
C LYS A 213 9.35 24.12 8.89
N THR A 214 9.58 24.58 7.66
CA THR A 214 9.85 23.67 6.54
C THR A 214 11.07 22.79 6.84
N GLY A 215 10.92 21.48 6.63
CA GLY A 215 11.93 20.47 6.94
C GLY A 215 11.82 19.86 8.33
N ASP A 216 11.03 20.45 9.24
CA ASP A 216 10.76 19.84 10.54
C ASP A 216 10.01 18.52 10.36
N ARG A 217 10.30 17.55 11.22
CA ARG A 217 9.60 16.26 11.27
C ARG A 217 8.95 16.04 12.63
N PHE A 218 7.70 15.61 12.64
CA PHE A 218 7.00 15.25 13.87
C PHE A 218 6.05 14.08 13.66
N ALA A 219 5.81 13.30 14.71
CA ALA A 219 4.81 12.24 14.72
C ALA A 219 3.53 12.77 15.37
N PRO A 220 2.42 12.96 14.64
CA PRO A 220 1.15 13.31 15.25
C PRO A 220 0.66 12.14 16.12
N PRO A 221 0.08 12.40 17.31
CA PRO A 221 -0.48 11.34 18.15
C PRO A 221 -1.46 10.42 17.41
N GLU A 222 -2.26 10.99 16.51
CA GLU A 222 -3.25 10.29 15.68
C GLU A 222 -2.60 9.41 14.60
N GLY A 223 -1.32 9.62 14.31
CA GLY A 223 -0.52 8.83 13.37
C GLY A 223 0.20 7.62 13.99
N LYS A 224 0.09 7.44 15.31
CA LYS A 224 0.77 6.34 16.02
C LYS A 224 0.26 4.98 15.54
N GLY A 225 1.18 4.08 15.17
CA GLY A 225 0.84 2.74 14.70
C GLY A 225 0.24 2.67 13.29
N LEU A 226 0.12 3.82 12.60
CA LEU A 226 -0.40 3.89 11.23
C LEU A 226 0.70 3.84 10.16
N GLY A 227 1.95 3.51 10.53
CA GLY A 227 3.03 3.24 9.58
C GLY A 227 2.90 1.87 8.91
N VAL A 228 4.00 1.29 8.44
CA VAL A 228 4.01 -0.06 7.86
C VAL A 228 3.59 -1.09 8.91
N LEU A 229 2.57 -1.89 8.59
CA LEU A 229 2.00 -2.93 9.45
C LEU A 229 2.77 -4.25 9.38
N SER A 230 4.06 -4.20 9.68
CA SER A 230 4.89 -5.40 9.76
C SER A 230 4.65 -6.15 11.08
N PRO A 231 4.61 -7.51 11.07
CA PRO A 231 4.47 -8.30 12.30
C PRO A 231 5.56 -8.06 13.35
N LYS A 232 6.75 -7.62 12.93
CA LYS A 232 7.91 -7.46 13.83
C LYS A 232 7.96 -6.09 14.51
N LYS A 233 7.51 -5.05 13.80
CA LYS A 233 7.63 -3.66 14.25
C LYS A 233 6.55 -2.83 13.55
N LYS A 234 5.68 -2.20 14.34
CA LYS A 234 4.72 -1.22 13.84
C LYS A 234 5.42 0.13 13.74
N GLY A 235 5.32 0.79 12.59
CA GLY A 235 5.75 2.18 12.46
C GLY A 235 4.62 3.17 12.69
N ASN A 236 4.94 4.45 12.54
CA ASN A 236 4.02 5.57 12.69
C ASN A 236 3.94 6.37 11.38
N ILE A 237 3.00 7.31 11.33
CA ILE A 237 3.06 8.39 10.35
C ILE A 237 3.97 9.48 10.90
N ILE A 238 4.91 9.93 10.07
CA ILE A 238 5.79 11.06 10.33
C ILE A 238 5.44 12.15 9.33
N ILE A 239 5.12 13.34 9.82
CA ILE A 239 4.89 14.51 8.98
C ILE A 239 6.21 15.22 8.74
N GLU A 240 6.61 15.34 7.49
CA GLU A 240 7.65 16.26 7.05
C GLU A 240 6.99 17.56 6.58
N VAL A 241 7.31 18.65 7.27
CA VAL A 241 6.63 19.92 7.10
C VAL A 241 7.13 20.63 5.84
N GLU A 242 6.19 21.05 5.00
CA GLU A 242 6.42 22.06 3.97
C GLU A 242 5.53 23.27 4.26
N VAL A 243 6.08 24.36 4.79
CA VAL A 243 5.26 25.56 5.02
C VAL A 243 4.88 26.15 3.67
N ALA A 244 3.57 26.18 3.40
CA ALA A 244 3.05 26.69 2.14
C ALA A 244 3.46 28.15 1.97
N LYS A 245 4.02 28.50 0.81
CA LYS A 245 4.28 29.91 0.49
C LYS A 245 2.95 30.65 0.55
N LYS A 246 2.90 31.80 1.23
CA LYS A 246 1.73 32.71 1.15
C LYS A 246 1.43 32.87 -0.33
N LYS A 247 0.26 32.41 -0.80
CA LYS A 247 -0.24 32.85 -2.11
C LYS A 247 -0.25 34.37 -2.03
N GLY A 248 0.64 35.01 -2.80
CA GLY A 248 0.60 36.45 -2.94
C GLY A 248 -0.81 36.80 -3.37
N LEU A 249 -1.48 37.64 -2.59
CA LEU A 249 -2.71 38.30 -3.01
C LEU A 249 -2.31 39.30 -4.10
N PHE A 250 -2.05 38.81 -5.31
CA PHE A 250 -1.79 39.59 -6.50
C PHE A 250 -2.99 39.45 -7.43
N GLY A 251 -3.69 40.56 -7.67
CA GLY A 251 -4.55 40.75 -8.84
C GLY A 251 -6.05 40.75 -8.59
N LEU A 252 -6.57 41.92 -8.24
CA LEU A 252 -7.92 42.39 -8.61
C LEU A 252 -8.00 42.60 -10.14
N PHE A 253 -9.21 42.49 -10.71
CA PHE A 253 -9.65 42.97 -12.03
C PHE A 253 -9.00 42.37 -13.30
N GLY A 254 -9.87 41.94 -14.22
CA GLY A 254 -9.57 41.49 -15.59
C GLY A 254 -10.76 40.78 -16.20
#